data_AF-A0A914BV02-F1
#
_entry.id   AF-A0A914BV02-F1
#
_cell.length_a   1.000
_cell.length_b   1.000
_cell.length_c   1.000
_cell.angle_alpha   90.00
_cell.angle_beta   90.00
_cell.angle_gamma   90.00
#
_symmetry.space_group_name_H-M   'P 1'
#
loop_
_entity.id
_entity.type
_entity.pdbx_description
1 polymer ?
#
loop_
_entity_poly.entity_id
_entity_poly.type
_entity_poly.pdbx_seq_one_letter_code
_entity_poly.pdbx_strand_id
1 'polypeptide(L)'
;MGSGACKPVKELSGSVVVSEYYNPFEKDFSKKEKMCLYESYKRLHNPKILIGSTFVYIIGKVAPELKKVFGLENTRENLDTWLKRPVIGRQVSQVTTFFEHIVTMMGFTQNFMGAWLLVRKTGRLHAKIPFLHNNQNGLQTNYFTIFMVVIIREFIPYLTGEKLEPGTHVETCREKRQNEFFKKNYSPEMITNVWTKFFNLIETQLTESFELEHARCINLDNRKIFAPHQHIELAEEKKRRYLEKLKEPQPVYIDTSKPKEELYADPF
;
A
#
# COMPACT_ATOMS: atom_id res chain seq x y z
N MET A 1 -53.27 -10.78 6.93
CA MET A 1 -52.30 -11.88 7.12
C MET A 1 -51.26 -11.76 6.02
N GLY A 2 -50.08 -11.25 6.37
CA GLY A 2 -49.01 -10.95 5.43
C GLY A 2 -47.79 -11.83 5.71
N SER A 3 -47.20 -12.37 4.64
CA SER A 3 -45.88 -12.99 4.66
C SER A 3 -45.31 -12.92 3.24
N GLY A 4 -44.75 -11.76 2.89
CA GLY A 4 -43.91 -11.59 1.71
C GLY A 4 -42.52 -12.13 2.02
N ALA A 5 -42.17 -13.26 1.42
CA ALA A 5 -40.86 -13.90 1.57
C ALA A 5 -39.76 -13.01 0.97
N CYS A 6 -38.89 -12.48 1.82
CA CYS A 6 -37.62 -11.85 1.40
C CYS A 6 -36.69 -12.93 0.82
N LYS A 7 -36.26 -12.72 -0.43
CA LYS A 7 -35.19 -13.52 -1.05
C LYS A 7 -33.83 -13.15 -0.43
N PRO A 8 -32.91 -14.10 -0.21
CA PRO A 8 -31.59 -13.79 0.31
C PRO A 8 -30.76 -13.07 -0.75
N VAL A 9 -30.18 -11.93 -0.36
CA VAL A 9 -29.18 -11.21 -1.15
C VAL A 9 -27.91 -12.07 -1.23
N LYS A 10 -27.41 -12.30 -2.44
CA LYS A 10 -26.13 -12.98 -2.67
C LYS A 10 -25.00 -12.14 -2.06
N GLU A 11 -24.33 -12.67 -1.04
CA GLU A 11 -23.05 -12.15 -0.58
C GLU A 11 -22.01 -12.31 -1.69
N LEU A 12 -21.59 -11.18 -2.25
CA LEU A 12 -20.41 -11.09 -3.09
C LEU A 12 -19.18 -11.30 -2.20
N SER A 13 -18.54 -12.44 -2.40
CA SER A 13 -17.24 -12.77 -1.84
C SER A 13 -16.22 -11.68 -2.21
N GLY A 14 -15.86 -10.86 -1.22
CA GLY A 14 -14.72 -9.94 -1.29
C GLY A 14 -15.08 -8.46 -1.32
N SER A 15 -15.55 -7.91 -0.20
CA SER A 15 -15.15 -6.57 0.25
C SER A 15 -15.74 -6.37 1.63
N VAL A 16 -14.91 -6.14 2.63
CA VAL A 16 -15.39 -5.53 3.87
C VAL A 16 -15.90 -4.17 3.44
N VAL A 17 -17.22 -3.97 3.43
CA VAL A 17 -17.82 -2.64 3.56
C VAL A 17 -17.43 -2.21 4.96
N VAL A 18 -16.22 -1.67 5.08
CA VAL A 18 -15.76 -1.05 6.31
C VAL A 18 -16.74 0.09 6.51
N SER A 19 -17.48 0.04 7.62
CA SER A 19 -18.38 1.10 8.07
C SER A 19 -17.90 2.46 7.58
N GLU A 20 -18.64 3.07 6.65
CA GLU A 20 -18.32 4.37 6.03
C GLU A 20 -18.23 5.52 7.05
N TYR A 21 -18.49 5.25 8.34
CA TYR A 21 -18.66 6.25 9.37
C TYR A 21 -17.36 6.74 10.05
N TYR A 22 -16.22 6.03 9.95
CA TYR A 22 -14.97 6.49 10.57
C TYR A 22 -13.72 6.20 9.73
N ASN A 23 -13.34 7.15 8.86
CA ASN A 23 -12.04 7.15 8.19
C ASN A 23 -11.03 8.01 8.99
N PRO A 24 -10.01 7.40 9.62
CA PRO A 24 -9.06 8.15 10.46
C PRO A 24 -8.20 9.14 9.66
N PHE A 25 -7.95 8.89 8.37
CA PHE A 25 -7.21 9.83 7.51
C PHE A 25 -8.01 11.12 7.22
N GLU A 26 -9.34 11.04 7.30
CA GLU A 26 -10.20 12.20 7.16
C GLU A 26 -10.38 12.92 8.50
N LYS A 27 -10.70 12.17 9.57
CA LYS A 27 -11.14 12.71 10.87
C LYS A 27 -9.99 13.13 11.77
N ASP A 28 -8.86 12.41 11.74
CA ASP A 28 -7.79 12.66 12.70
C ASP A 28 -6.89 13.82 12.26
N PHE A 29 -6.94 14.25 10.99
CA PHE A 29 -6.07 15.31 10.47
C PHE A 29 -6.87 16.53 10.02
N SER A 30 -6.51 17.70 10.52
CA SER A 30 -6.97 18.99 10.00
C SER A 30 -6.45 19.24 8.58
N LYS A 31 -7.08 20.18 7.87
CA LYS A 31 -6.64 20.59 6.53
C LYS A 31 -5.18 21.07 6.52
N LYS A 32 -4.75 21.80 7.56
CA LYS A 32 -3.37 22.31 7.67
C LYS A 32 -2.37 21.18 7.87
N GLU A 33 -2.70 20.17 8.67
CA GLU A 33 -1.83 19.00 8.87
C GLU A 33 -1.72 18.15 7.60
N LYS A 34 -2.82 17.96 6.86
CA LYS A 34 -2.82 17.27 5.56
C LYS A 34 -1.92 17.97 4.53
N MET A 35 -2.00 19.30 4.45
CA MET A 35 -1.11 20.10 3.60
C MET A 35 0.35 20.02 4.05
N CYS A 36 0.59 20.05 5.37
CA CYS A 36 1.92 19.90 5.96
C CYS A 36 2.59 18.60 5.50
N LEU A 37 1.89 17.46 5.56
CA LEU A 37 2.38 16.16 5.08
C LEU A 37 2.80 16.22 3.60
N TYR A 38 1.93 16.76 2.75
CA TYR A 38 2.19 16.84 1.31
C TYR A 38 3.38 17.75 0.98
N GLU A 39 3.38 18.97 1.50
CA GLU A 39 4.39 19.98 1.17
C GLU A 39 5.75 19.62 1.77
N SER A 40 5.82 19.08 2.99
CA SER A 40 7.08 18.61 3.58
C SER A 40 7.67 17.42 2.82
N TYR A 41 6.85 16.45 2.38
CA TYR A 41 7.34 15.32 1.60
C TYR A 41 7.84 15.75 0.22
N LYS A 42 7.13 16.66 -0.47
CA LYS A 42 7.53 17.17 -1.79
C LYS A 42 8.81 18.01 -1.78
N ARG A 43 9.26 18.47 -0.61
CA ARG A 43 10.56 19.14 -0.45
C ARG A 43 11.75 18.19 -0.49
N LEU A 44 11.55 16.90 -0.27
CA LEU A 44 12.63 15.92 -0.33
C LEU A 44 13.08 15.73 -1.77
N HIS A 45 14.38 15.82 -2.01
CA HIS A 45 14.97 15.62 -3.32
C HIS A 45 15.01 14.14 -3.71
N ASN A 46 15.37 13.27 -2.76
CA ASN A 46 15.52 11.85 -2.99
C ASN A 46 15.01 11.01 -1.81
N PRO A 47 13.68 10.95 -1.59
CA PRO A 47 13.09 10.18 -0.50
C PRO A 47 13.42 8.69 -0.57
N LYS A 48 13.73 8.17 -1.77
CA LYS A 48 14.13 6.77 -1.98
C LYS A 48 15.44 6.42 -1.26
N ILE A 49 16.41 7.33 -1.26
CA ILE A 49 17.71 7.14 -0.58
C ILE A 49 17.52 7.15 0.94
N LEU A 50 16.68 8.05 1.46
CA LEU A 50 16.35 8.11 2.87
C LEU A 50 15.68 6.82 3.35
N ILE A 51 14.62 6.38 2.64
CA ILE A 51 13.93 5.12 2.94
C ILE A 51 14.88 3.94 2.82
N GLY A 52 15.70 3.90 1.77
CA GLY A 52 16.72 2.87 1.60
C GLY A 52 17.70 2.79 2.76
N SER A 53 18.14 3.94 3.29
CA SER A 53 19.02 4.01 4.46
C SER A 53 18.36 3.44 5.70
N THR A 54 17.07 3.71 5.90
CA THR A 54 16.26 3.09 6.97
C THR A 54 16.22 1.57 6.82
N PHE A 55 16.00 1.05 5.60
CA PHE A 55 16.02 -0.40 5.34
C PHE A 55 17.39 -1.03 5.68
N VAL A 56 18.49 -0.36 5.31
CA VAL A 56 19.85 -0.82 5.66
C VAL A 56 20.01 -0.88 7.18
N TYR A 57 19.58 0.15 7.90
CA TYR A 57 19.68 0.19 9.35
C TYR A 57 18.84 -0.91 10.01
N ILE A 58 17.57 -1.07 9.59
CA ILE A 58 16.68 -2.09 10.16
C ILE A 58 17.25 -3.49 9.95
N ILE A 59 17.54 -3.85 8.70
CA ILE A 59 18.01 -5.20 8.38
C ILE A 59 19.45 -5.44 8.88
N GLY A 60 20.27 -4.39 8.99
CA GLY A 60 21.63 -4.50 9.49
C GLY A 60 21.74 -4.62 11.01
N LYS A 61 20.87 -3.91 11.75
CA LYS A 61 21.04 -3.70 13.21
C LYS A 61 19.84 -4.05 14.07
N VAL A 62 18.62 -3.96 13.55
CA VAL A 62 17.39 -4.08 14.37
C VAL A 62 16.71 -5.44 14.18
N ALA A 63 16.54 -5.87 12.94
CA ALA A 63 15.84 -7.10 12.53
C ALA A 63 16.68 -7.88 11.50
N PRO A 64 17.84 -8.42 11.89
CA PRO A 64 18.78 -9.11 10.99
C PRO A 64 18.20 -10.37 10.34
N GLU A 65 17.19 -10.99 10.91
CA GLU A 65 16.43 -12.10 10.34
C GLU A 65 15.80 -11.76 8.97
N LEU A 66 15.54 -10.47 8.72
CA LEU A 66 15.06 -10.00 7.42
C LEU A 66 16.11 -10.13 6.31
N LYS A 67 17.41 -10.31 6.64
CA LYS A 67 18.45 -10.55 5.62
C LYS A 67 18.11 -11.75 4.74
N LYS A 68 17.59 -12.82 5.33
CA LYS A 68 17.17 -14.02 4.58
C LYS A 68 15.97 -13.74 3.68
N VAL A 69 15.00 -12.98 4.18
CA VAL A 69 13.78 -12.59 3.44
C VAL A 69 14.13 -11.80 2.18
N PHE A 70 15.14 -10.93 2.27
CA PHE A 70 15.59 -10.10 1.15
C PHE A 70 16.77 -10.68 0.35
N GLY A 71 17.26 -11.88 0.70
CA GLY A 71 18.38 -12.53 0.00
C GLY A 71 19.73 -11.82 0.16
N LEU A 72 20.00 -11.30 1.36
CA LEU A 72 21.16 -10.45 1.68
C LEU A 72 22.22 -11.13 2.55
N GLU A 73 22.10 -12.42 2.85
CA GLU A 73 22.93 -13.15 3.82
C GLU A 73 24.45 -12.98 3.62
N ASN A 74 24.91 -12.92 2.36
CA ASN A 74 26.33 -12.80 2.01
C ASN A 74 26.72 -11.40 1.48
N THR A 75 25.83 -10.41 1.59
CA THR A 75 26.09 -9.06 1.02
C THR A 75 26.56 -8.11 2.11
N ARG A 76 27.62 -7.33 1.83
CA ARG A 76 28.07 -6.25 2.73
C ARG A 76 26.96 -5.23 2.95
N GLU A 77 26.84 -4.72 4.17
CA GLU A 77 25.88 -3.68 4.55
C GLU A 77 26.27 -2.35 3.89
N ASN A 78 25.73 -2.10 2.69
CA ASN A 78 26.02 -0.90 1.92
C ASN A 78 24.78 -0.53 1.09
N LEU A 79 24.34 0.73 1.24
CA LEU A 79 23.12 1.24 0.63
C LEU A 79 23.11 1.09 -0.89
N ASP A 80 24.15 1.57 -1.57
CA ASP A 80 24.24 1.54 -3.03
C ASP A 80 24.22 0.12 -3.58
N THR A 81 24.86 -0.81 -2.84
CA THR A 81 24.89 -2.23 -3.19
C THR A 81 23.51 -2.86 -3.03
N TRP A 82 22.83 -2.55 -1.92
CA TRP A 82 21.51 -3.11 -1.63
C TRP A 82 20.44 -2.55 -2.56
N LEU A 83 20.45 -1.25 -2.86
CA LEU A 83 19.46 -0.65 -3.77
C LEU A 83 19.54 -1.19 -5.21
N LYS A 84 20.69 -1.74 -5.62
CA LYS A 84 20.85 -2.44 -6.90
C LYS A 84 20.31 -3.88 -6.89
N ARG A 85 20.04 -4.45 -5.71
CA ARG A 85 19.44 -5.80 -5.62
C ARG A 85 17.95 -5.73 -5.93
N PRO A 86 17.42 -6.69 -6.71
CA PRO A 86 16.05 -6.60 -7.24
C PRO A 86 14.98 -6.63 -6.15
N VAL A 87 15.14 -7.46 -5.11
CA VAL A 87 14.11 -7.64 -4.07
C VAL A 87 14.02 -6.40 -3.18
N ILE A 88 15.11 -6.02 -2.52
CA ILE A 88 15.12 -4.86 -1.61
C ILE A 88 15.03 -3.53 -2.36
N GLY A 89 15.68 -3.37 -3.52
CA GLY A 89 15.56 -2.16 -4.34
C GLY A 89 14.13 -1.92 -4.83
N ARG A 90 13.41 -2.99 -5.18
CA ARG A 90 11.96 -2.94 -5.48
C ARG A 90 11.16 -2.57 -4.23
N GLN A 91 11.42 -3.21 -3.09
CA GLN A 91 10.69 -2.93 -1.85
C GLN A 91 10.85 -1.47 -1.41
N VAL A 92 12.08 -0.94 -1.43
CA VAL A 92 12.36 0.47 -1.12
C VAL A 92 11.61 1.40 -2.07
N SER A 93 11.61 1.09 -3.37
CA SER A 93 10.85 1.87 -4.37
C SER A 93 9.35 1.82 -4.10
N GLN A 94 8.80 0.65 -3.78
CA GLN A 94 7.39 0.47 -3.46
C GLN A 94 6.97 1.24 -2.20
N VAL A 95 7.80 1.25 -1.15
CA VAL A 95 7.53 2.06 0.06
C VAL A 95 7.61 3.55 -0.25
N THR A 96 8.57 3.98 -1.06
CA THR A 96 8.69 5.38 -1.50
C THR A 96 7.42 5.83 -2.24
N THR A 97 6.96 5.04 -3.20
CA THR A 97 5.72 5.31 -3.94
C THR A 97 4.48 5.22 -3.04
N PHE A 98 4.46 4.31 -2.08
CA PHE A 98 3.37 4.19 -1.11
C PHE A 98 3.21 5.45 -0.28
N PHE A 99 4.29 6.00 0.29
CA PHE A 99 4.24 7.27 1.01
C PHE A 99 3.83 8.42 0.10
N GLU A 100 4.43 8.53 -1.09
CA GLU A 100 4.07 9.58 -2.05
C GLU A 100 2.58 9.57 -2.38
N HIS A 101 2.00 8.39 -2.64
CA HIS A 101 0.59 8.27 -2.96
C HIS A 101 -0.29 8.67 -1.77
N ILE A 102 0.03 8.26 -0.55
CA ILE A 102 -0.80 8.59 0.61
C ILE A 102 -0.76 10.09 0.90
N VAL A 103 0.43 10.71 0.93
CA VAL A 103 0.52 12.15 1.21
C VAL A 103 -0.11 12.98 0.10
N THR A 104 -0.03 12.52 -1.16
CA THR A 104 -0.73 13.17 -2.29
C THR A 104 -2.24 13.03 -2.16
N MET A 105 -2.75 11.84 -1.77
CA MET A 105 -4.18 11.64 -1.55
C MET A 105 -4.71 12.45 -0.37
N MET A 106 -3.94 12.62 0.69
CA MET A 106 -4.36 13.39 1.87
C MET A 106 -4.29 14.90 1.66
N GLY A 107 -3.15 15.41 1.17
CA GLY A 107 -2.91 16.84 1.08
C GLY A 107 -3.33 17.48 -0.24
N PHE A 108 -3.27 16.75 -1.35
CA PHE A 108 -3.51 17.33 -2.68
C PHE A 108 -4.89 16.96 -3.24
N THR A 109 -5.16 15.68 -3.47
CA THR A 109 -6.43 15.25 -4.12
C THR A 109 -7.60 15.09 -3.14
N GLN A 110 -7.33 15.12 -1.84
CA GLN A 110 -8.31 14.89 -0.76
C GLN A 110 -9.07 13.56 -0.90
N ASN A 111 -8.47 12.56 -1.55
CA ASN A 111 -9.00 11.21 -1.65
C ASN A 111 -8.70 10.41 -0.37
N PHE A 112 -9.35 10.76 0.74
CA PHE A 112 -9.13 10.12 2.04
C PHE A 112 -9.51 8.64 2.03
N MET A 113 -10.58 8.28 1.31
CA MET A 113 -11.00 6.89 1.17
C MET A 113 -9.93 6.07 0.42
N GLY A 114 -9.37 6.61 -0.66
CA GLY A 114 -8.27 5.99 -1.40
C GLY A 114 -7.03 5.79 -0.54
N ALA A 115 -6.65 6.78 0.27
CA ALA A 115 -5.55 6.66 1.22
C ALA A 115 -5.77 5.52 2.22
N TRP A 116 -6.97 5.48 2.82
CA TRP A 116 -7.31 4.45 3.80
C TRP A 116 -7.32 3.05 3.20
N LEU A 117 -7.98 2.88 2.04
CA LEU A 117 -8.04 1.62 1.33
C LEU A 117 -6.65 1.15 0.87
N LEU A 118 -5.77 2.06 0.45
CA LEU A 118 -4.40 1.73 0.05
C LEU A 118 -3.62 1.15 1.23
N VAL A 119 -3.64 1.81 2.39
CA VAL A 119 -2.95 1.33 3.60
C VAL A 119 -3.48 -0.04 4.01
N ARG A 120 -4.81 -0.18 4.13
CA ARG A 120 -5.40 -1.47 4.53
C ARG A 120 -5.14 -2.57 3.50
N LYS A 121 -5.13 -2.25 2.20
CA LYS A 121 -4.78 -3.21 1.14
C LYS A 121 -3.34 -3.68 1.29
N THR A 122 -2.42 -2.77 1.58
CA THR A 122 -1.01 -3.10 1.82
C THR A 122 -0.87 -4.07 3.00
N GLY A 123 -1.51 -3.83 4.14
CA GLY A 123 -1.46 -4.75 5.29
C GLY A 123 -1.99 -6.15 4.95
N ARG A 124 -3.13 -6.26 4.26
CA ARG A 124 -3.67 -7.55 3.79
C ARG A 124 -2.74 -8.29 2.84
N LEU A 125 -2.02 -7.58 1.96
CA LEU A 125 -1.06 -8.22 1.06
C LEU A 125 0.14 -8.80 1.83
N HIS A 126 0.57 -8.14 2.90
CA HIS A 126 1.67 -8.61 3.73
C HIS A 126 1.30 -9.87 4.54
N ALA A 127 0.02 -10.08 4.86
CA ALA A 127 -0.45 -11.32 5.52
C ALA A 127 -0.22 -12.60 4.69
N LYS A 128 0.05 -12.45 3.39
CA LYS A 128 0.35 -13.55 2.46
C LYS A 128 1.85 -13.79 2.28
N ILE A 129 2.70 -12.95 2.86
CA ILE A 129 4.16 -13.14 2.81
C ILE A 129 4.52 -14.22 3.84
N PRO A 130 5.13 -15.36 3.44
CA PRO A 130 5.35 -16.50 4.34
C PRO A 130 6.12 -16.14 5.62
N PHE A 131 7.12 -15.28 5.51
CA PHE A 131 7.88 -14.82 6.67
C PHE A 131 6.98 -14.08 7.67
N LEU A 132 6.19 -13.09 7.22
CA LEU A 132 5.32 -12.34 8.10
C LEU A 132 4.16 -13.19 8.61
N HIS A 133 3.59 -14.07 7.78
CA HIS A 133 2.56 -15.02 8.21
C HIS A 133 2.99 -15.81 9.45
N ASN A 134 4.25 -16.25 9.51
CA ASN A 134 4.74 -17.07 10.62
C ASN A 134 5.30 -16.27 11.80
N ASN A 135 5.72 -15.01 11.59
CA ASN A 135 6.51 -14.26 12.57
C ASN A 135 5.90 -12.93 13.01
N GLN A 136 4.91 -12.39 12.28
CA GLN A 136 4.22 -11.15 12.65
C GLN A 136 3.22 -11.44 13.77
N ASN A 137 3.42 -10.83 14.92
CA ASN A 137 2.55 -10.98 16.08
C ASN A 137 2.48 -9.67 16.87
N GLY A 138 1.28 -9.10 17.03
CA GLY A 138 1.06 -7.85 17.77
C GLY A 138 1.51 -7.88 19.24
N LEU A 139 1.60 -9.07 19.86
CA LEU A 139 2.04 -9.25 21.25
C LEU A 139 3.54 -9.52 21.39
N GLN A 140 4.23 -9.92 20.32
CA GLN A 140 5.65 -10.27 20.36
C GLN A 140 6.48 -9.38 19.44
N THR A 141 6.39 -9.63 18.13
CA THR A 141 7.18 -8.93 17.12
C THR A 141 6.26 -8.39 16.05
N ASN A 142 6.06 -7.07 16.07
CA ASN A 142 5.37 -6.36 15.01
C ASN A 142 6.40 -5.69 14.09
N TYR A 143 6.63 -6.26 12.90
CA TYR A 143 7.58 -5.74 11.93
C TYR A 143 7.15 -4.39 11.34
N PHE A 144 5.85 -4.07 11.33
CA PHE A 144 5.38 -2.74 10.97
C PHE A 144 5.77 -1.71 12.04
N THR A 145 5.58 -2.01 13.33
CA THR A 145 6.03 -1.15 14.43
C THR A 145 7.53 -0.93 14.38
N ILE A 146 8.33 -2.00 14.22
CA ILE A 146 9.79 -1.89 14.09
C ILE A 146 10.17 -0.93 12.95
N PHE A 147 9.53 -1.08 11.80
CA PHE A 147 9.79 -0.21 10.65
C PHE A 147 9.37 1.24 10.92
N MET A 148 8.19 1.47 11.49
CA MET A 148 7.64 2.80 11.72
C MET A 148 8.41 3.56 12.80
N VAL A 149 8.82 2.90 13.89
CA VAL A 149 9.67 3.50 14.94
C VAL A 149 10.98 4.02 14.36
N VAL A 150 11.65 3.22 13.51
CA VAL A 150 12.90 3.65 12.88
C VAL A 150 12.65 4.76 11.86
N ILE A 151 11.57 4.69 11.07
CA ILE A 151 11.20 5.78 10.16
C ILE A 151 10.92 7.08 10.90
N ILE A 152 10.17 7.06 12.00
CA ILE A 152 9.91 8.26 12.80
C ILE A 152 11.25 8.88 13.26
N ARG A 153 12.17 8.06 13.76
CA ARG A 153 13.46 8.54 14.28
C ARG A 153 14.40 9.04 13.18
N GLU A 154 14.50 8.34 12.06
CA GLU A 154 15.50 8.63 11.04
C GLU A 154 14.98 9.55 9.94
N PHE A 155 13.71 9.45 9.55
CA PHE A 155 13.15 10.15 8.39
C PHE A 155 12.65 11.57 8.74
N ILE A 156 12.03 11.76 9.90
CA ILE A 156 11.46 13.07 10.31
C ILE A 156 12.49 14.20 10.35
N PRO A 157 13.74 14.01 10.83
CA PRO A 157 14.74 15.07 10.83
C PRO A 157 15.07 15.64 9.44
N TYR A 158 14.87 14.87 8.36
CA TYR A 158 15.02 15.37 6.99
C TYR A 158 13.82 16.22 6.55
N LEU A 159 12.61 15.86 6.99
CA LEU A 159 11.38 16.63 6.72
C LEU A 159 11.36 17.98 7.44
N THR A 160 11.92 18.05 8.65
CA THR A 160 12.07 19.31 9.40
C THR A 160 13.19 20.19 8.82
N GLY A 161 14.13 19.60 8.08
CA GLY A 161 15.35 20.26 7.61
C GLY A 161 16.44 20.35 8.68
N GLU A 162 16.34 19.56 9.75
CA GLU A 162 17.39 19.41 10.77
C GLU A 162 18.58 18.61 10.23
N LYS A 163 18.32 17.56 9.45
CA LYS A 163 19.32 16.78 8.71
C LYS A 163 19.28 17.13 7.21
N LEU A 164 20.45 17.21 6.59
CA LEU A 164 20.60 17.37 5.14
C LEU A 164 20.60 16.02 4.44
N GLU A 165 19.90 15.92 3.30
CA GLU A 165 19.86 14.70 2.49
C GLU A 165 21.27 14.29 2.00
N PRO A 166 21.57 12.98 1.96
CA PRO A 166 22.85 12.49 1.45
C PRO A 166 23.06 12.89 -0.02
N GLY A 167 24.17 13.56 -0.31
CA GLY A 167 24.55 13.97 -1.67
C GLY A 167 24.02 15.34 -2.12
N THR A 168 23.31 16.06 -1.27
CA THR A 168 22.83 17.42 -1.59
C THR A 168 23.94 18.43 -1.33
N HIS A 169 24.73 18.71 -2.37
CA HIS A 169 25.69 19.83 -2.36
C HIS A 169 25.11 20.99 -3.16
N VAL A 170 24.94 22.13 -2.48
CA VAL A 170 24.48 23.44 -2.98
C VAL A 170 22.96 23.61 -3.05
N GLU A 171 22.39 24.33 -2.07
CA GLU A 171 21.04 24.91 -2.18
C GLU A 171 21.06 26.04 -3.22
N THR A 172 20.27 25.88 -4.29
CA THR A 172 19.97 26.93 -5.25
C THR A 172 19.19 28.07 -4.58
N CYS A 173 19.25 29.29 -5.13
CA CYS A 173 18.46 30.43 -4.63
C CYS A 173 16.94 30.17 -4.59
N ARG A 174 16.45 29.25 -5.44
CA ARG A 174 15.04 28.83 -5.48
C ARG A 174 14.69 27.93 -4.30
N GLU A 175 15.56 26.98 -3.97
CA GLU A 175 15.39 26.08 -2.82
C GLU A 175 15.45 26.85 -1.51
N LYS A 176 16.35 27.84 -1.40
CA LYS A 176 16.41 28.73 -0.22
C LYS A 176 15.10 29.49 0.00
N ARG A 177 14.53 30.09 -1.04
CA ARG A 177 13.24 30.81 -0.96
C ARG A 177 12.08 29.88 -0.62
N GLN A 178 12.05 28.67 -1.19
CA GLN A 178 11.04 27.66 -0.85
C GLN A 178 11.19 27.19 0.61
N ASN A 179 12.42 26.98 1.08
CA ASN A 179 12.71 26.61 2.46
C ASN A 179 12.32 27.72 3.45
N GLU A 180 12.57 28.99 3.11
CA GLU A 180 12.13 30.14 3.91
C GLU A 180 10.60 30.28 3.96
N PHE A 181 9.91 30.16 2.83
CA PHE A 181 8.45 30.17 2.79
C PHE A 181 7.86 29.01 3.61
N PHE A 182 8.46 27.83 3.51
CA PHE A 182 8.01 26.65 4.24
C PHE A 182 8.20 26.79 5.75
N LYS A 183 9.36 27.30 6.19
CA LYS A 183 9.64 27.60 7.61
C LYS A 183 8.70 28.66 8.19
N LYS A 184 8.13 29.54 7.36
CA LYS A 184 7.09 30.51 7.78
C LYS A 184 5.73 29.85 8.00
N ASN A 185 5.42 28.74 7.30
CA ASN A 185 4.11 28.11 7.34
C ASN A 185 4.00 26.96 8.36
N TYR A 186 5.10 26.23 8.59
CA TYR A 186 5.15 25.08 9.49
C TYR A 186 6.37 25.15 10.39
N SER A 187 6.15 25.06 11.71
CA SER A 187 7.25 24.91 12.67
C SER A 187 7.82 23.49 12.60
N PRO A 188 9.11 23.29 12.94
CA PRO A 188 9.71 21.96 13.06
C PRO A 188 8.93 21.03 13.99
N GLU A 189 8.39 21.58 15.08
CA GLU A 189 7.54 20.85 16.03
C GLU A 189 6.23 20.39 15.38
N MET A 190 5.56 21.26 14.62
CA MET A 190 4.35 20.88 13.89
C MET A 190 4.63 19.73 12.91
N ILE A 191 5.70 19.82 12.13
CA ILE A 191 6.10 18.77 11.19
C ILE A 191 6.33 17.46 11.95
N THR A 192 7.10 17.50 13.03
CA THR A 192 7.41 16.32 13.86
C THR A 192 6.15 15.65 14.39
N ASN A 193 5.25 16.43 14.99
CA ASN A 193 4.01 15.91 15.57
C ASN A 193 3.08 15.31 14.50
N VAL A 194 2.92 16.00 13.37
CA VAL A 194 2.05 15.57 12.28
C VAL A 194 2.57 14.29 11.63
N TRP A 195 3.87 14.21 11.36
CA TRP A 195 4.48 13.01 10.78
C TRP A 195 4.48 11.82 11.73
N THR A 196 4.74 12.05 13.03
CA THR A 196 4.65 10.99 14.04
C THR A 196 3.24 10.42 14.10
N LYS A 197 2.23 11.29 14.17
CA LYS A 197 0.81 10.90 14.14
C LYS A 197 0.46 10.14 12.86
N PHE A 198 0.97 10.58 11.72
CA PHE A 198 0.75 9.94 10.42
C PHE A 198 1.35 8.53 10.35
N PHE A 199 2.61 8.35 10.75
CA PHE A 199 3.24 7.04 10.75
C PHE A 199 2.59 6.08 11.75
N ASN A 200 2.23 6.55 12.94
CA ASN A 200 1.49 5.76 13.92
C ASN A 200 0.12 5.32 13.36
N LEU A 201 -0.60 6.20 12.65
CA LEU A 201 -1.86 5.81 12.03
C LEU A 201 -1.66 4.74 10.94
N ILE A 202 -0.63 4.88 10.10
CA ILE A 202 -0.31 3.87 9.10
C ILE A 202 0.01 2.53 9.78
N GLU A 203 0.82 2.54 10.84
CA GLU A 203 1.16 1.35 11.63
C GLU A 203 -0.10 0.61 12.10
N THR A 204 -1.00 1.34 12.77
CA THR A 204 -2.26 0.78 13.29
C THR A 204 -3.08 0.17 12.17
N GLN A 205 -3.27 0.90 11.06
CA GLN A 205 -4.10 0.42 9.94
C GLN A 205 -3.46 -0.75 9.17
N LEU A 206 -2.13 -0.79 9.05
CA LEU A 206 -1.41 -1.94 8.50
C LEU A 206 -1.57 -3.16 9.40
N THR A 207 -1.38 -2.99 10.70
CA THR A 207 -1.45 -4.08 11.70
C THR A 207 -2.84 -4.68 11.77
N GLU A 208 -3.88 -3.86 11.95
CA GLU A 208 -5.27 -4.34 11.99
C GLU A 208 -5.68 -5.09 10.72
N SER A 209 -5.35 -4.52 9.55
CA SER A 209 -5.73 -5.13 8.28
C SER A 209 -4.93 -6.40 7.98
N PHE A 210 -3.68 -6.48 8.45
CA PHE A 210 -2.87 -7.69 8.42
C PHE A 210 -3.52 -8.76 9.29
N GLU A 211 -3.83 -8.48 10.56
CA GLU A 211 -4.34 -9.48 11.51
C GLU A 211 -5.67 -10.06 11.07
N LEU A 212 -6.57 -9.22 10.54
CA LEU A 212 -7.84 -9.67 10.00
C LEU A 212 -7.67 -10.62 8.80
N GLU A 213 -6.79 -10.31 7.85
CA GLU A 213 -6.53 -11.20 6.71
C GLU A 213 -5.73 -12.44 7.12
N HIS A 214 -4.83 -12.31 8.09
CA HIS A 214 -4.06 -13.41 8.65
C HIS A 214 -4.96 -14.47 9.29
N ALA A 215 -5.89 -14.04 10.15
CA ALA A 215 -6.90 -14.92 10.74
C ALA A 215 -7.78 -15.57 9.66
N ARG A 216 -8.13 -14.82 8.60
CA ARG A 216 -8.88 -15.36 7.46
C ARG A 216 -8.09 -16.45 6.72
N CYS A 217 -6.79 -16.26 6.50
CA CYS A 217 -5.91 -17.24 5.87
C CYS A 217 -5.81 -18.52 6.71
N ILE A 218 -5.56 -18.40 8.02
CA ILE A 218 -5.52 -19.56 8.93
C ILE A 218 -6.83 -20.34 8.89
N ASN A 219 -7.97 -19.65 8.96
CA ASN A 219 -9.28 -20.29 8.90
C ASN A 219 -9.53 -21.02 7.57
N LEU A 220 -9.06 -20.46 6.45
CA LEU A 220 -9.14 -21.11 5.14
C LEU A 220 -8.27 -22.35 5.07
N ASP A 221 -7.07 -22.32 5.64
CA ASP A 221 -6.17 -23.47 5.63
C ASP A 221 -6.67 -24.58 6.57
N ASN A 222 -7.22 -24.23 7.74
CA ASN A 222 -7.89 -25.19 8.61
C ASN A 222 -9.08 -25.87 7.91
N ARG A 223 -9.92 -25.13 7.18
CA ARG A 223 -11.02 -25.73 6.42
C ARG A 223 -10.53 -26.75 5.37
N LYS A 224 -9.42 -26.46 4.69
CA LYS A 224 -8.81 -27.42 3.74
C LYS A 224 -8.33 -28.69 4.42
N ILE A 225 -7.81 -28.58 5.64
CA ILE A 225 -7.30 -29.72 6.42
C ILE A 225 -8.46 -30.57 6.96
N PHE A 226 -9.49 -29.95 7.54
CA PHE A 226 -10.57 -30.66 8.24
C PHE A 226 -11.75 -31.06 7.34
N ALA A 227 -11.93 -30.43 6.18
CA ALA A 227 -12.97 -30.77 5.21
C ALA A 227 -12.45 -30.74 3.76
N PRO A 228 -11.44 -31.55 3.41
CA PRO A 228 -10.79 -31.51 2.10
C PRO A 228 -11.76 -31.80 0.94
N HIS A 229 -12.74 -32.68 1.15
CA HIS A 229 -13.75 -33.05 0.16
C HIS A 229 -14.60 -31.84 -0.30
N GLN A 230 -15.01 -30.96 0.63
CA GLN A 230 -15.77 -29.74 0.30
C GLN A 230 -14.96 -28.78 -0.59
N HIS A 231 -13.64 -28.73 -0.40
CA HIS A 231 -12.77 -27.88 -1.23
C HIS A 231 -12.56 -28.44 -2.63
N ILE A 232 -12.44 -29.77 -2.76
CA ILE A 232 -12.30 -30.44 -4.05
C ILE A 232 -13.59 -30.28 -4.85
N GLU A 233 -14.75 -30.54 -4.24
CA GLU A 233 -16.06 -30.39 -4.89
C GLU A 233 -16.31 -28.95 -5.36
N LEU A 234 -16.02 -27.94 -4.52
CA LEU A 234 -16.14 -26.53 -4.90
C LEU A 234 -15.18 -26.13 -6.03
N ALA A 235 -13.96 -26.69 -6.07
CA ALA A 235 -13.01 -26.43 -7.13
C ALA A 235 -13.45 -27.06 -8.46
N GLU A 236 -13.99 -28.28 -8.40
CA GLU A 236 -14.57 -28.97 -9.56
C GLU A 236 -15.81 -28.25 -10.08
N GLU A 237 -16.68 -27.78 -9.18
CA GLU A 237 -17.87 -27.01 -9.56
C GLU A 237 -17.48 -25.67 -10.21
N LYS A 238 -16.47 -24.98 -9.67
CA LYS A 238 -15.94 -23.75 -10.26
C LYS A 238 -15.30 -23.99 -11.64
N LYS A 239 -14.59 -25.11 -11.81
CA LYS A 239 -14.03 -25.54 -13.10
C LYS A 239 -15.14 -25.86 -14.09
N ARG A 240 -16.21 -26.54 -13.66
CA ARG A 240 -17.39 -26.86 -14.48
C ARG A 240 -18.09 -25.59 -14.96
N ARG A 241 -18.36 -24.64 -14.05
CA ARG A 241 -18.96 -23.33 -14.41
C ARG A 241 -18.09 -22.50 -15.35
N TYR A 242 -16.76 -22.56 -15.21
CA TYR A 242 -15.85 -21.88 -16.13
C TYR A 242 -15.89 -22.49 -17.54
N LEU A 243 -15.91 -23.82 -17.62
CA LEU A 243 -16.05 -24.54 -18.89
C LEU A 243 -17.42 -24.32 -19.54
N GLU A 244 -18.49 -24.18 -18.76
CA GLU A 244 -19.83 -23.82 -19.26
C GLU A 244 -19.83 -22.40 -19.86
N LYS A 245 -19.22 -21.42 -19.19
CA LYS A 245 -19.06 -20.06 -19.73
C LYS A 245 -18.21 -19.97 -21.00
N LEU A 246 -17.25 -20.88 -21.16
CA LEU A 246 -16.47 -20.99 -22.41
C LEU A 246 -17.27 -21.63 -23.56
N LYS A 247 -18.33 -22.38 -23.24
CA LYS A 247 -19.24 -22.99 -24.21
C LYS A 247 -20.44 -22.11 -24.54
N GLU A 248 -20.67 -21.03 -23.79
CA GLU A 248 -21.66 -20.02 -24.16
C GLU A 248 -21.22 -19.35 -25.48
N PRO A 249 -22.04 -19.39 -26.54
CA PRO A 249 -21.72 -18.69 -27.77
C PRO A 249 -21.63 -17.20 -27.46
N GLN A 250 -20.48 -16.58 -27.78
CA GLN A 250 -20.36 -15.13 -27.67
C GLN A 250 -21.45 -14.47 -28.52
N PRO A 251 -22.14 -13.44 -28.03
CA PRO A 251 -23.06 -12.69 -28.87
C PRO A 251 -22.26 -12.09 -30.01
N VAL A 252 -22.49 -12.58 -31.22
CA VAL A 252 -22.01 -11.93 -32.44
C VAL A 252 -22.73 -10.59 -32.49
N TYR A 253 -22.03 -9.51 -32.12
CA TYR A 253 -22.49 -8.17 -32.41
C TYR A 253 -22.47 -8.01 -33.94
N ILE A 254 -23.61 -8.23 -34.57
CA ILE A 254 -23.84 -7.79 -35.94
C ILE A 254 -24.03 -6.29 -35.85
N ASP A 255 -22.97 -5.55 -36.15
CA ASP A 255 -23.01 -4.11 -36.34
C ASP A 255 -23.83 -3.79 -37.61
N THR A 256 -25.09 -3.42 -37.42
CA THR A 256 -25.99 -3.02 -38.51
C THR A 256 -25.78 -1.57 -38.95
N SER A 257 -24.73 -0.89 -38.49
CA SER A 257 -24.48 0.53 -38.81
C SER A 257 -23.60 0.79 -40.03
N LYS A 258 -23.17 -0.24 -40.78
CA LYS A 258 -22.51 -0.02 -42.07
C LYS A 258 -23.53 0.07 -43.21
N PRO A 259 -23.65 1.20 -43.93
CA PRO A 259 -24.39 1.24 -45.17
C PRO A 259 -23.75 0.26 -46.16
N LYS A 260 -24.58 -0.49 -46.89
CA LYS A 260 -24.15 -1.39 -47.96
C LYS A 260 -23.36 -0.57 -48.99
N GLU A 261 -22.08 -0.88 -49.17
CA GLU A 261 -21.33 -0.43 -50.35
C GLU A 261 -21.99 -1.06 -51.59
N GLU A 262 -22.66 -0.22 -52.37
CA GLU A 262 -23.08 -0.57 -53.73
C GLU A 262 -21.81 -0.68 -54.58
N LEU A 263 -21.43 -1.92 -54.90
CA LEU A 263 -20.44 -2.20 -55.93
C LEU A 263 -21.07 -1.82 -57.29
N TYR A 264 -20.81 -0.59 -57.74
CA TYR A 264 -20.98 -0.23 -59.14
C TYR A 264 -20.02 -1.11 -59.97
N ALA A 265 -20.58 -1.89 -60.89
CA ALA A 265 -19.81 -2.60 -61.89
C ALA A 265 -19.13 -1.58 -62.82
N ASP A 266 -17.81 -1.57 -62.84
CA ASP A 266 -17.01 -0.86 -63.82
C ASP A 266 -17.23 -1.50 -65.21
N PRO A 267 -17.62 -0.74 -66.25
CA PRO A 267 -17.91 -1.32 -67.54
C PRO A 267 -16.72 -1.17 -68.49
N PHE A 268 -15.57 -1.79 -68.22
CA PHE A 268 -14.54 -2.18 -69.22
C PHE A 268 -13.62 -3.28 -68.68
#